data_AF-A0A7W1VYI5-F1
#
_entry.id   AF-A0A7W1VYI5-F1
#
_cell.length_a   1.000
_cell.length_b   1.000
_cell.length_c   1.000
_cell.angle_alpha   90.00
_cell.angle_beta   90.00
_cell.angle_gamma   90.00
#
_symmetry.space_group_name_H-M   'P 1'
#
loop_
_entity.id
_entity.type
_entity.pdbx_description
1 polymer ?
#
loop_
_entity_poly.entity_id
_entity_poly.type
_entity_poly.pdbx_seq_one_letter_code
_entity_poly.pdbx_strand_id
1 'polypeptide(L)'
;LRTISKPEGQRMMITGGGAKNSFLIKRLTHMLARINVSIELPTDEIIDYKEAIIMGLIGVLRWREENNALASVTGAMRDSIGGAVWIGQEA
;
A
#
# COMPACT_ATOMS: atom_id res chain seq x y z
N LEU A 1 3.20 22.84 -12.03
CA LEU A 1 2.05 22.09 -11.47
C LEU A 1 1.80 20.90 -12.37
N ARG A 2 2.03 19.66 -11.91
CA ARG A 2 1.72 18.46 -12.71
C ARG A 2 0.21 18.42 -12.90
N THR A 3 -0.25 18.69 -14.12
CA THR A 3 -1.64 18.49 -14.52
C THR A 3 -1.94 17.00 -14.41
N ILE A 4 -2.61 16.59 -13.33
CA ILE A 4 -3.12 15.22 -13.21
C ILE A 4 -4.26 15.13 -14.23
N SER A 5 -3.97 14.61 -15.42
CA SER A 5 -4.98 14.20 -16.40
C SER A 5 -6.00 13.34 -15.66
N LYS A 6 -7.29 13.69 -15.70
CA LYS A 6 -8.36 12.83 -15.16
C LYS A 6 -8.26 11.46 -15.84
N PRO A 7 -7.80 10.41 -15.16
CA PRO A 7 -7.79 9.08 -15.74
C PRO A 7 -9.25 8.63 -15.77
N GLU A 8 -9.73 8.15 -16.91
CA GLU A 8 -11.04 7.49 -16.97
C GLU A 8 -11.00 6.22 -16.10
N GLY A 9 -11.92 6.11 -15.14
CA GLY A 9 -12.14 4.90 -14.35
C GLY A 9 -11.02 4.55 -13.36
N GLN A 10 -10.77 5.41 -12.36
CA GLN A 10 -9.83 5.09 -11.28
C GLN A 10 -10.45 4.09 -10.29
N ARG A 11 -9.64 3.14 -9.82
CA ARG A 11 -10.03 2.15 -8.80
C ARG A 11 -9.27 2.39 -7.50
N MET A 12 -9.99 2.39 -6.39
CA MET A 12 -9.43 2.51 -5.04
C MET A 12 -9.59 1.20 -4.30
N MET A 13 -8.47 0.52 -4.06
CA MET A 13 -8.44 -0.69 -3.24
C MET A 13 -8.43 -0.34 -1.75
N ILE A 14 -9.36 -0.91 -0.98
CA ILE A 14 -9.45 -0.68 0.47
C ILE A 14 -9.10 -1.96 1.23
N THR A 15 -8.22 -1.85 2.24
CA THR A 15 -7.79 -2.94 3.12
C THR A 15 -7.84 -2.49 4.58
N GLY A 16 -7.55 -3.40 5.52
CA GLY A 16 -7.59 -3.17 6.96
C GLY A 16 -9.01 -3.22 7.53
N GLY A 17 -9.14 -3.05 8.86
CA GLY A 17 -10.43 -3.19 9.55
C GLY A 17 -11.54 -2.25 9.04
N GLY A 18 -11.17 -1.09 8.49
CA GLY A 18 -12.11 -0.14 7.87
C GLY A 18 -12.84 -0.71 6.65
N ALA A 19 -12.24 -1.66 5.92
CA ALA A 19 -12.86 -2.32 4.78
C ALA A 19 -14.13 -3.11 5.16
N LYS A 20 -14.19 -3.62 6.40
CA LYS A 20 -15.31 -4.40 6.93
C LYS A 20 -16.44 -3.52 7.49
N ASN A 21 -16.24 -2.20 7.57
CA ASN A 21 -17.28 -1.26 7.97
C ASN A 21 -18.19 -0.90 6.79
N SER A 22 -19.32 -1.59 6.68
CA SER A 22 -20.27 -1.41 5.56
C SER A 22 -20.81 0.03 5.44
N PHE A 23 -20.98 0.74 6.55
CA PHE A 23 -21.40 2.15 6.54
C PHE A 23 -20.32 3.04 5.95
N LEU A 24 -19.06 2.89 6.39
CA LEU A 24 -17.92 3.63 5.86
C LEU A 24 -17.75 3.39 4.35
N ILE A 25 -17.80 2.14 3.91
CA ILE A 25 -17.71 1.79 2.50
C ILE A 25 -18.82 2.48 1.69
N LYS A 26 -20.08 2.41 2.13
CA LYS A 26 -21.20 3.10 1.45
C LYS A 26 -20.97 4.61 1.33
N ARG A 27 -20.47 5.25 2.40
CA ARG A 27 -20.18 6.69 2.40
C ARG A 27 -19.06 7.03 1.42
N LEU A 28 -17.98 6.24 1.42
CA LEU A 28 -16.86 6.41 0.49
C LEU A 28 -17.31 6.19 -0.97
N THR A 29 -18.07 5.13 -1.26
CA THR A 29 -18.59 4.85 -2.61
C THR A 29 -19.38 6.05 -3.14
N HIS A 30 -20.32 6.58 -2.34
CA HIS A 30 -21.14 7.72 -2.75
C HIS A 30 -20.32 9.00 -3.00
N MET A 31 -19.29 9.25 -2.19
CA MET A 31 -18.42 10.43 -2.37
C MET A 31 -17.49 10.29 -3.57
N LEU A 32 -16.89 9.11 -3.76
CA LEU A 32 -15.93 8.82 -4.82
C LEU A 32 -16.58 8.72 -6.21
N ALA A 33 -17.85 8.32 -6.28
CA ALA A 33 -18.63 8.32 -7.53
C ALA A 33 -18.67 9.72 -8.19
N ARG A 34 -18.67 10.80 -7.39
CA ARG A 34 -18.67 12.19 -7.88
C ARG A 34 -17.40 12.57 -8.65
N ILE A 35 -16.31 11.84 -8.43
CA ILE A 35 -15.01 12.05 -9.08
C ILE A 35 -14.59 10.87 -9.96
N ASN A 36 -15.53 9.99 -10.33
CA ASN A 36 -15.31 8.81 -11.17
C ASN A 36 -14.24 7.85 -10.62
N VAL A 37 -14.25 7.63 -9.30
CA VAL A 37 -13.42 6.62 -8.62
C VAL A 37 -14.34 5.52 -8.10
N SER A 38 -14.09 4.27 -8.46
CA SER A 38 -14.77 3.10 -7.92
C SER A 38 -13.97 2.46 -6.79
N ILE A 39 -14.66 1.80 -5.85
CA ILE A 39 -14.02 1.05 -4.77
C ILE A 39 -13.85 -0.40 -5.21
N GLU A 40 -12.69 -0.96 -4.93
CA GLU A 40 -12.37 -2.38 -5.10
C GLU A 40 -12.05 -2.98 -3.72
N LEU A 41 -12.80 -4.01 -3.32
CA LEU A 41 -12.50 -4.78 -2.12
C LEU A 41 -11.81 -6.08 -2.56
N PRO A 42 -10.54 -6.32 -2.15
CA PRO A 42 -9.85 -7.55 -2.47
C PRO A 42 -10.36 -8.69 -1.57
N THR A 43 -9.72 -9.88 -1.64
CA THR A 43 -10.09 -11.01 -0.78
C THR A 43 -9.85 -10.70 0.70
N ASP A 44 -10.52 -11.44 1.60
CA ASP A 44 -10.39 -11.23 3.04
C ASP A 44 -8.94 -11.39 3.52
N GLU A 45 -8.16 -12.28 2.91
CA GLU A 45 -6.74 -12.45 3.23
C GLU A 45 -5.94 -11.17 2.97
N ILE A 46 -6.21 -10.49 1.85
CA ILE A 46 -5.56 -9.22 1.53
C ILE A 46 -6.10 -8.10 2.42
N ILE A 47 -7.40 -8.07 2.70
CA ILE A 47 -7.98 -7.08 3.60
C ILE A 47 -7.32 -7.16 4.98
N ASP A 48 -7.19 -8.38 5.53
CA ASP A 48 -6.74 -8.58 6.90
C ASP A 48 -5.22 -8.57 7.04
N TYR A 49 -4.47 -9.05 6.04
CA TYR A 49 -3.04 -9.33 6.19
C TYR A 49 -2.12 -8.60 5.21
N LYS A 50 -2.61 -7.61 4.44
CA LYS A 50 -1.75 -6.83 3.52
C LYS A 50 -0.47 -6.34 4.19
N GLU A 51 -0.55 -5.78 5.39
CA GLU A 51 0.62 -5.24 6.09
C GLU A 51 1.62 -6.34 6.43
N ALA A 52 1.17 -7.48 6.96
CA ALA A 52 2.03 -8.62 7.25
C ALA A 52 2.69 -9.20 5.99
N ILE A 53 1.94 -9.32 4.89
CA ILE A 53 2.46 -9.78 3.60
C ILE A 53 3.54 -8.82 3.09
N ILE A 54 3.30 -7.51 3.17
CA ILE A 54 4.29 -6.50 2.79
C ILE A 54 5.51 -6.53 3.71
N MET A 55 5.34 -6.76 5.02
CA MET A 55 6.47 -6.94 5.95
C MET A 55 7.35 -8.14 5.57
N GLY A 56 6.75 -9.26 5.14
CA GLY A 56 7.50 -10.41 4.60
C GLY A 56 8.24 -10.05 3.30
N LEU A 57 7.57 -9.37 2.37
CA LEU A 57 8.17 -8.94 1.10
C LEU A 57 9.37 -8.01 1.31
N ILE A 58 9.26 -6.97 2.16
CA ILE A 58 10.38 -6.05 2.41
C ILE A 58 11.57 -6.74 3.05
N GLY A 59 11.35 -7.80 3.85
CA GLY A 59 12.41 -8.65 4.38
C GLY A 59 13.16 -9.40 3.28
N VAL A 60 12.45 -9.98 2.31
CA VAL A 60 13.04 -10.64 1.14
C VAL A 60 13.81 -9.65 0.26
N LEU A 61 13.26 -8.45 0.03
CA LEU A 61 13.94 -7.40 -0.73
C LEU A 61 15.23 -6.95 -0.02
N ARG A 62 15.20 -6.79 1.31
CA ARG A 62 16.41 -6.46 2.09
C ARG A 62 17.48 -7.55 1.97
N TRP A 63 17.09 -8.82 2.02
CA TRP A 63 17.99 -9.97 1.85
C TRP A 63 18.64 -10.01 0.47
N ARG A 64 17.91 -9.59 -0.58
CA ARG A 64 18.37 -9.53 -1.97
C ARG A 64 19.09 -8.23 -2.33
N GLU A 65 19.28 -7.33 -1.37
CA GLU A 65 19.84 -6.00 -1.60
C GLU A 65 19.05 -5.18 -2.64
N GLU A 66 17.72 -5.31 -2.63
CA GLU A 66 16.81 -4.59 -3.53
C GLU A 66 16.13 -3.41 -2.82
N ASN A 67 15.91 -2.32 -3.57
CA ASN A 67 15.23 -1.13 -3.05
C ASN A 67 13.82 -1.50 -2.57
N ASN A 68 13.52 -1.18 -1.30
CA ASN A 68 12.20 -1.40 -0.69
C ASN A 68 11.59 -0.11 -0.11
N ALA A 69 12.32 1.00 -0.18
CA ALA A 69 11.86 2.34 0.17
C ALA A 69 12.10 3.30 -1.01
N LEU A 70 11.01 3.75 -1.64
CA LEU A 70 11.04 4.61 -2.82
C LEU A 70 11.09 6.09 -2.43
N ALA A 71 12.03 6.85 -2.98
CA ALA A 71 12.15 8.29 -2.79
C ALA A 71 10.90 9.06 -3.23
N SER A 72 10.21 8.56 -4.26
CA SER A 72 8.97 9.15 -4.77
C SER A 72 7.83 9.17 -3.74
N VAL A 73 7.88 8.29 -2.73
CA VAL A 73 6.87 8.19 -1.66
C VAL A 73 7.37 8.81 -0.36
N THR A 74 8.64 8.62 -0.02
CA THR A 74 9.22 9.05 1.27
C THR A 74 9.73 10.50 1.27
N GLY A 75 10.01 11.08 0.10
CA GLY A 75 10.69 12.36 -0.04
C GLY A 75 12.21 12.29 0.15
N ALA A 76 12.79 11.09 0.23
CA ALA A 76 14.24 10.91 0.27
C ALA A 76 14.93 11.37 -1.03
N MET A 77 16.24 11.62 -0.98
CA MET A 77 17.01 12.03 -2.16
C MET A 77 17.13 10.92 -3.23
N ARG A 78 17.04 9.65 -2.82
CA ARG A 78 17.17 8.47 -3.68
C ARG A 78 16.45 7.29 -3.05
N ASP A 79 16.13 6.30 -3.87
CA ASP A 79 15.63 5.01 -3.39
C ASP A 79 16.68 4.34 -2.49
N SER A 80 16.19 3.52 -1.55
CA SER A 80 17.04 2.87 -0.57
C SER A 80 16.55 1.48 -0.16
N ILE A 81 17.49 0.70 0.37
CA ILE A 81 17.27 -0.61 0.95
C ILE A 81 17.14 -0.41 2.47
N GLY A 82 15.91 -0.36 2.96
CA GLY A 82 15.58 -0.22 4.38
C GLY A 82 15.61 -1.56 5.12
N GLY A 83 15.78 -1.49 6.45
CA GLY A 83 15.81 -2.64 7.34
C GLY A 83 17.22 -3.13 7.70
N ALA A 84 17.30 -4.03 8.68
CA ALA A 84 18.54 -4.64 9.14
C ALA A 84 18.35 -6.15 9.27
N VAL A 85 19.40 -6.91 8.97
CA VAL A 85 19.42 -8.38 9.13
C VAL A 85 20.28 -8.69 10.34
N TRP A 86 19.69 -9.36 11.33
CA TRP A 86 20.42 -9.91 12.46
C TRP A 86 20.69 -11.38 12.19
N ILE A 87 21.97 -11.75 12.02
CA ILE A 87 22.38 -13.12 11.64
C ILE A 87 22.53 -14.02 12.88
N GLY A 88 22.36 -13.49 14.09
CA GLY A 88 22.35 -14.30 15.31
C GLY A 88 23.70 -14.91 15.66
N GLN A 89 24.81 -14.27 15.29
CA GLN A 89 26.10 -14.60 15.89
C GLN A 89 26.03 -14.23 17.37
N GLU A 90 26.47 -15.14 18.25
CA GLU A 90 26.63 -14.83 19.67
C GLU A 90 27.49 -13.56 19.81
N ALA A 91 27.05 -12.64 20.68
CA ALA A 91 27.73 -11.38 20.95
C ALA A 91 29.07 -11.58 21.66
#